data_AF-A0AAN8XHM6-F1
#
_entry.id   AF-A0AAN8XHM6-F1
#
_cell.length_a   1.000
_cell.length_b   1.000
_cell.length_c   1.000
_cell.angle_alpha   90.00
_cell.angle_beta   90.00
_cell.angle_gamma   90.00
#
_symmetry.space_group_name_H-M   'P 1'
#
loop_
_entity.id
_entity.type
_entity.pdbx_description
1 polymer ?
#
loop_
_entity_poly.entity_id
_entity_poly.type
_entity_poly.pdbx_seq_one_letter_code
_entity_poly.pdbx_strand_id
1 'polypeptide(L)'
;MMALPFVVMVGYPGHVVKFYLVDELLRFYLVSTYADSLSQLHDEVEDGVLALQESNHTYEEDRLLYHALASRMSARPAFVSIGGMVSLGRGMMAAFINISLTYAIIVYQYRPGGTGPCN
;
A
#
# COMPACT_ATOMS: atom_id res chain seq x y z
N MET A 1 -14.97 -18.46 -5.39
CA MET A 1 -15.94 -17.35 -5.46
C MET A 1 -16.34 -16.97 -4.06
N MET A 2 -15.73 -15.95 -3.47
CA MET A 2 -16.15 -15.40 -2.17
C MET A 2 -16.59 -13.96 -2.39
N ALA A 3 -17.81 -13.68 -1.96
CA ALA A 3 -18.49 -12.41 -2.13
C ALA A 3 -17.89 -11.35 -1.20
N LEU A 4 -17.57 -10.18 -1.77
CA LEU A 4 -17.31 -8.94 -1.06
C LEU A 4 -18.60 -8.47 -0.37
N PRO A 5 -18.60 -8.14 0.93
CA PRO A 5 -19.65 -7.31 1.49
C PRO A 5 -19.28 -5.84 1.27
N PHE A 6 -19.58 -5.31 0.07
CA PHE A 6 -19.83 -3.87 -0.06
C PHE A 6 -21.21 -3.59 0.54
N VAL A 7 -21.26 -3.40 1.86
CA VAL A 7 -22.48 -2.95 2.53
C VAL A 7 -22.46 -1.43 2.57
N VAL A 8 -23.01 -0.82 1.51
CA VAL A 8 -23.45 0.58 1.52
C VAL A 8 -24.76 0.63 2.30
N MET A 9 -24.68 0.75 3.63
CA MET A 9 -25.85 1.06 4.45
C MET A 9 -26.10 2.57 4.40
N VAL A 10 -27.00 2.95 3.49
CA VAL A 10 -27.60 4.29 3.42
C VAL A 10 -28.55 4.46 4.62
N GLY A 11 -28.19 5.35 5.56
CA GLY A 11 -29.05 5.71 6.70
C GLY A 11 -28.58 6.94 7.50
N TYR A 12 -28.92 8.16 7.02
CA TYR A 12 -29.03 9.48 7.71
C TYR A 12 -27.86 10.07 8.56
N PRO A 13 -27.69 11.41 8.64
CA PRO A 13 -26.64 12.06 7.87
C PRO A 13 -25.60 12.75 8.77
N GLY A 14 -24.32 12.47 8.57
CA GLY A 14 -23.22 13.37 8.96
C GLY A 14 -22.39 12.97 10.19
N HIS A 15 -22.95 12.30 11.21
CA HIS A 15 -22.17 11.90 12.39
C HIS A 15 -21.64 10.46 12.31
N VAL A 16 -22.48 9.49 11.94
CA VAL A 16 -22.07 8.07 11.88
C VAL A 16 -21.10 7.80 10.71
N VAL A 17 -21.27 8.52 9.60
CA VAL A 17 -20.43 8.39 8.40
C VAL A 17 -18.98 8.85 8.65
N LYS A 18 -18.77 9.87 9.50
CA LYS A 18 -17.42 10.35 9.84
C LYS A 18 -16.64 9.31 10.63
N PHE A 19 -17.26 8.66 11.62
CA PHE A 19 -16.59 7.63 12.41
C PHE A 19 -16.24 6.40 11.58
N TYR A 20 -17.12 5.99 10.67
CA TYR A 20 -16.85 4.83 9.82
C TYR A 20 -15.70 5.08 8.84
N LEU A 21 -15.66 6.26 8.20
CA LEU A 21 -14.59 6.62 7.27
C LEU A 21 -13.24 6.76 7.96
N VAL A 22 -13.21 7.34 9.18
CA VAL A 22 -11.99 7.44 9.97
C VAL A 22 -11.50 6.06 10.43
N ASP A 23 -12.42 5.17 10.85
CA ASP A 23 -12.07 3.82 11.26
C ASP A 23 -11.48 2.99 10.11
N GLU A 24 -12.09 3.07 8.92
CA GLU A 24 -11.58 2.38 7.72
C GLU A 24 -10.21 2.93 7.28
N LEU A 25 -10.04 4.26 7.29
CA LEU A 25 -8.73 4.87 7.00
C LEU A 25 -7.66 4.45 8.02
N LEU A 26 -8.03 4.34 9.30
CA LEU A 26 -7.12 3.90 10.35
C LEU A 26 -6.73 2.42 10.17
N ARG A 27 -7.69 1.55 9.88
CA ARG A 27 -7.42 0.14 9.56
C ARG A 27 -6.52 0.02 8.35
N PHE A 28 -6.83 0.75 7.28
CA PHE A 28 -6.02 0.75 6.06
C PHE A 28 -4.60 1.26 6.33
N TYR A 29 -4.45 2.31 7.17
CA TYR A 29 -3.17 2.82 7.61
C TYR A 29 -2.35 1.79 8.39
N LEU A 30 -2.99 1.07 9.32
CA LEU A 30 -2.33 0.03 10.10
C LEU A 30 -1.84 -1.10 9.19
N VAL A 31 -2.69 -1.62 8.31
CA VAL A 31 -2.28 -2.70 7.38
C VAL A 31 -1.19 -2.22 6.42
N SER A 32 -1.28 -0.99 5.91
CA SER A 32 -0.24 -0.39 5.06
C SER A 32 1.09 -0.26 5.81
N THR A 33 1.05 0.11 7.08
CA THR A 33 2.25 0.18 7.94
C THR A 33 2.86 -1.20 8.17
N TYR A 34 2.04 -2.23 8.38
CA TYR A 34 2.54 -3.60 8.48
C TYR A 34 3.18 -4.06 7.17
N ALA A 35 2.57 -3.75 6.03
CA ALA A 35 3.13 -4.09 4.72
C ALA A 35 4.47 -3.39 4.47
N ASP A 36 4.59 -2.11 4.82
CA ASP A 36 5.85 -1.38 4.73
C ASP A 36 6.91 -1.97 5.67
N SER A 37 6.54 -2.34 6.91
CA SER A 37 7.47 -2.96 7.85
C SER A 37 7.96 -4.33 7.39
N LEU A 38 7.12 -5.09 6.69
CA LEU A 38 7.51 -6.37 6.11
C LEU A 38 8.54 -6.17 4.99
N SER A 39 8.34 -5.17 4.13
CA SER A 39 9.30 -4.80 3.10
C SER A 39 10.63 -4.36 3.71
N GLN A 40 10.59 -3.51 4.74
CA GLN A 40 11.80 -3.06 5.44
C GLN A 40 12.56 -4.22 6.09
N LEU A 41 11.85 -5.14 6.76
CA LEU A 41 12.49 -6.31 7.37
C LEU A 41 13.12 -7.22 6.31
N HIS A 42 12.47 -7.36 5.15
CA HIS A 42 13.04 -8.11 4.02
C HIS A 42 14.33 -7.46 3.51
N ASP A 43 14.33 -6.13 3.35
CA ASP A 43 15.51 -5.37 2.93
C ASP A 43 16.65 -5.48 3.96
N GLU A 44 16.35 -5.37 5.27
CA GLU A 44 17.33 -5.54 6.35
C GLU A 44 17.96 -6.95 6.36
N VAL A 45 17.17 -7.98 6.08
CA VAL A 45 17.68 -9.36 5.98
C VAL A 45 18.55 -9.52 4.74
N GLU A 46 18.16 -8.92 3.61
CA GLU A 46 18.97 -8.91 2.39
C GLU A 46 20.33 -8.23 2.62
N ASP A 47 20.32 -7.04 3.22
CA ASP A 47 21.51 -6.29 3.59
C ASP A 47 22.39 -7.07 4.58
N GLY A 48 21.79 -7.73 5.57
CA GLY A 48 22.51 -8.57 6.53
C GLY A 48 23.20 -9.77 5.86
N VAL A 49 22.55 -10.42 4.89
CA VAL A 49 23.14 -11.52 4.12
C VAL A 49 24.27 -11.03 3.22
N LEU A 50 24.12 -9.86 2.60
CA LEU A 50 25.19 -9.23 1.81
C LEU A 50 26.40 -8.86 2.68
N ALA A 51 26.17 -8.31 3.88
CA ALA A 51 27.23 -8.01 4.83
C ALA A 51 27.98 -9.27 5.29
N LEU A 52 27.27 -10.39 5.49
CA LEU A 52 27.88 -11.69 5.80
C LEU A 52 28.70 -12.24 4.63
N GLN A 53 28.29 -12.00 3.39
CA GLN A 53 29.04 -12.38 2.19
C GLN A 53 30.35 -11.58 2.03
N GLU A 54 30.33 -10.28 2.39
CA GLU A 54 31.50 -9.39 2.32
C GLU A 54 32.48 -9.59 3.48
N SER A 55 32.03 -10.18 4.59
CA SER A 55 32.89 -10.46 5.74
C SER A 55 34.09 -11.36 5.39
N ASN A 56 35.26 -10.97 5.87
CA ASN A 56 36.54 -11.67 5.64
C ASN A 56 36.65 -13.00 6.42
N HIS A 57 35.69 -13.30 7.30
CA HIS A 57 35.67 -14.52 8.12
C HIS A 57 34.79 -15.64 7.54
N THR A 58 34.16 -15.40 6.39
CA THR A 58 33.20 -16.33 5.78
C THR A 58 33.94 -17.31 4.85
N TYR A 59 33.82 -18.61 5.10
CA TYR A 59 34.43 -19.65 4.26
C TYR A 59 33.90 -19.56 2.82
N GLU A 60 34.72 -19.90 1.81
CA GLU A 60 34.32 -19.75 0.39
C GLU A 60 33.04 -20.50 0.03
N GLU A 61 32.84 -21.69 0.61
CA GLU A 61 31.62 -22.49 0.40
C GLU A 61 30.36 -21.76 0.92
N ASP A 62 30.48 -21.07 2.05
CA ASP A 62 29.41 -20.28 2.64
C ASP A 62 29.14 -19.00 1.82
N ARG A 63 30.17 -18.39 1.21
CA ARG A 63 30.00 -17.20 0.36
C ARG A 63 29.14 -17.49 -0.86
N LEU A 64 29.30 -18.65 -1.49
CA LEU A 64 28.46 -19.09 -2.61
C LEU A 64 26.99 -19.29 -2.17
N LEU A 65 26.77 -19.87 -0.98
CA LEU A 65 25.44 -20.04 -0.40
C LEU A 65 24.78 -18.70 -0.08
N TYR A 66 25.49 -17.76 0.53
CA TYR A 66 24.98 -16.42 0.80
C TYR A 66 24.66 -15.65 -0.48
N HIS A 67 25.50 -15.76 -1.50
CA HIS A 67 25.23 -15.13 -2.80
C HIS A 67 23.98 -15.73 -3.47
N ALA A 68 23.81 -17.06 -3.41
CA ALA A 68 22.62 -17.72 -3.91
C ALA A 68 21.36 -17.28 -3.12
N LEU A 69 21.49 -17.13 -1.81
CA LEU A 69 20.41 -16.67 -0.94
C LEU A 69 20.03 -15.21 -1.23
N ALA A 70 21.00 -14.30 -1.30
CA ALA A 70 20.79 -12.89 -1.64
C ALA A 70 20.11 -12.74 -3.01
N SER A 71 20.61 -13.44 -4.03
CA SER A 71 19.99 -13.41 -5.37
C SER A 71 18.54 -13.90 -5.37
N ARG A 72 18.21 -14.88 -4.51
CA ARG A 72 16.85 -15.41 -4.38
C ARG A 72 15.92 -14.47 -3.62
N MET A 73 16.42 -13.75 -2.62
CA MET A 73 15.67 -12.73 -1.88
C MET A 73 15.38 -11.51 -2.76
N SER A 74 16.39 -11.04 -3.49
CA SER A 74 16.25 -9.95 -4.46
C SER A 74 15.23 -10.27 -5.56
N ALA A 75 15.22 -11.51 -6.06
CA ALA A 75 14.26 -11.95 -7.06
C ALA A 75 12.81 -12.07 -6.54
N ARG A 76 12.61 -12.10 -5.21
CA ARG A 76 11.31 -12.31 -4.57
C ARG A 76 11.14 -11.39 -3.36
N PRO A 77 10.97 -10.07 -3.59
CA PRO A 77 10.74 -9.13 -2.51
C PRO A 77 9.49 -9.51 -1.73
N ALA A 78 9.56 -9.45 -0.40
CA ALA A 78 8.40 -9.66 0.44
C ALA A 78 7.54 -8.39 0.46
N PHE A 79 6.42 -8.42 -0.25
CA PHE A 79 5.42 -7.35 -0.21
C PHE A 79 4.01 -7.93 -0.16
N VAL A 80 3.09 -7.15 0.38
CA VAL A 80 1.66 -7.49 0.36
C VAL A 80 1.08 -6.97 -0.96
N SER A 81 0.59 -7.84 -1.84
CA SER A 81 -0.05 -7.39 -3.09
C SER A 81 -1.57 -7.24 -2.93
N ILE A 82 -2.14 -6.17 -3.48
CA ILE A 82 -3.59 -6.04 -3.67
C ILE A 82 -3.91 -6.43 -5.10
N GLY A 83 -4.63 -7.53 -5.29
CA GLY A 83 -5.10 -7.98 -6.60
C GLY A 83 -3.99 -8.34 -7.60
N GLY A 84 -2.75 -8.57 -7.14
CA GLY A 84 -1.61 -8.96 -7.96
C GLY A 84 -1.00 -7.85 -8.84
N MET A 85 -1.49 -6.62 -8.75
CA MET A 85 -1.03 -5.51 -9.59
C MET A 85 -0.32 -4.40 -8.82
N VAL A 86 -0.64 -4.23 -7.53
CA VAL A 86 -0.15 -3.10 -6.73
C VAL A 86 0.37 -3.60 -5.39
N SER A 87 1.53 -3.10 -4.96
CA SER A 87 2.02 -3.31 -3.59
C SER A 87 1.23 -2.43 -2.61
N LEU A 88 0.75 -3.06 -1.55
CA LEU A 88 0.17 -2.39 -0.41
C LEU A 88 1.31 -1.74 0.39
N GLY A 89 1.13 -0.47 0.70
CA GLY A 89 2.07 0.31 1.49
C GLY A 89 1.52 1.71 1.72
N ARG A 90 2.17 2.53 2.55
CA ARG A 90 1.70 3.89 2.83
C ARG A 90 1.57 4.75 1.58
N GLY A 91 2.39 4.50 0.55
CA GLY A 91 2.29 5.17 -0.75
C GLY A 91 0.93 4.98 -1.43
N MET A 92 0.36 3.77 -1.34
CA MET A 92 -0.96 3.48 -1.90
C MET A 92 -2.07 4.23 -1.14
N MET A 93 -1.95 4.34 0.19
CA MET A 93 -2.88 5.13 1.00
C MET A 93 -2.85 6.61 0.61
N ALA A 94 -1.65 7.18 0.44
CA ALA A 94 -1.50 8.56 0.01
C ALA A 94 -2.13 8.78 -1.38
N ALA A 95 -1.93 7.85 -2.31
CA ALA A 95 -2.55 7.89 -3.63
C ALA A 95 -4.09 7.86 -3.53
N PHE A 96 -4.67 6.96 -2.74
CA PHE A 96 -6.12 6.90 -2.53
C PHE A 96 -6.70 8.18 -1.93
N ILE A 97 -6.04 8.75 -0.92
CA ILE A 97 -6.47 10.02 -0.30
C ILE A 97 -6.42 11.15 -1.34
N ASN A 98 -5.33 11.21 -2.12
CA ASN A 98 -5.17 12.25 -3.12
C ASN A 98 -6.19 12.15 -4.26
N ILE A 99 -6.46 10.93 -4.75
CA ILE A 99 -7.52 10.67 -5.75
C ILE A 99 -8.88 11.07 -5.18
N SER A 100 -9.17 10.71 -3.93
CA SER A 100 -10.46 11.00 -3.28
C SER A 100 -10.66 12.50 -3.08
N LEU A 101 -9.63 13.22 -2.63
CA LEU A 101 -9.66 14.68 -2.48
C LEU A 101 -9.81 15.36 -3.84
N THR A 102 -9.04 14.93 -4.84
CA THR A 102 -9.13 15.47 -6.20
C THR A 102 -10.53 15.27 -6.77
N TYR A 103 -11.09 14.07 -6.63
CA TYR A 103 -12.45 13.76 -7.06
C TYR A 103 -13.48 14.63 -6.33
N ALA A 104 -13.36 14.78 -5.01
CA ALA A 104 -14.26 15.64 -4.24
C ALA A 104 -14.18 17.09 -4.73
N ILE A 105 -12.98 17.63 -4.94
CA ILE A 105 -12.77 18.98 -5.48
C ILE A 105 -13.45 19.13 -6.84
N ILE A 106 -13.25 18.17 -7.74
CA ILE A 106 -13.89 18.17 -9.06
C ILE A 106 -15.40 18.17 -8.88
N VAL A 107 -15.98 17.27 -8.10
CA VAL A 107 -17.45 17.20 -7.89
C VAL A 107 -18.01 18.48 -7.29
N TYR A 108 -17.31 19.10 -6.32
CA TYR A 108 -17.75 20.37 -5.72
C TYR A 108 -17.67 21.55 -6.69
N GLN A 109 -16.67 21.57 -7.58
CA GLN A 109 -16.53 22.62 -8.59
C GLN A 109 -17.33 22.33 -9.87
N TYR A 110 -17.70 21.07 -10.10
CA TYR A 110 -18.43 20.64 -11.27
C TYR A 110 -19.86 21.15 -11.17
N ARG A 111 -20.15 22.23 -11.89
CA ARG A 111 -21.51 22.65 -12.23
C ARG A 111 -21.90 21.96 -13.53
N PRO A 112 -22.66 20.84 -13.50
CA PRO A 112 -23.24 20.31 -14.73
C PRO A 112 -24.22 21.35 -15.27
N GLY A 113 -23.90 21.92 -16.42
CA GLY A 113 -24.78 22.86 -17.11
C GLY A 113 -24.93 24.20 -16.40
N GLY A 114 -23.90 25.04 -16.51
CA GLY A 114 -24.19 26.45 -16.71
C GLY A 114 -25.00 26.55 -17.99
N THR A 115 -26.32 26.69 -17.86
CA THR A 115 -27.15 27.37 -18.86
C THR A 115 -26.48 28.72 -19.10
N GLY A 116 -25.56 28.78 -20.07
CA GLY A 116 -25.23 30.03 -20.72
C GLY A 116 -26.57 30.63 -21.18
N PRO A 117 -26.84 31.91 -20.94
CA PRO A 117 -28.03 32.51 -21.51
C PRO A 117 -27.94 32.31 -23.02
N CYS A 118 -28.92 31.58 -23.58
CA CYS A 118 -29.22 31.69 -24.99
C CYS A 118 -29.70 33.13 -25.21
N ASN A 119 -28.79 34.01 -25.64
CA ASN A 119 -29.09 35.31 -26.23
C ASN A 119 -28.09 35.55 -27.36
#